data_AF-A0A9Q1CQ65-F1
#
_entry.id   AF-A0A9Q1CQ65-F1
#
_cell.length_a   1.000
_cell.length_b   1.000
_cell.length_c   1.000
_cell.angle_alpha   90.00
_cell.angle_beta   90.00
_cell.angle_gamma   90.00
#
_symmetry.space_group_name_H-M   'P 1'
#
loop_
_entity.id
_entity.type
_entity.pdbx_description
1 polymer ?
#
loop_
_entity_poly.entity_id
_entity_poly.type
_entity_poly.pdbx_seq_one_letter_code
_entity_poly.pdbx_strand_id
1 'polypeptide(L)' 'MIDNLDLEAMRGLLRNLAERQPALILDIWEQQPQAEGPARQEQPHWCMCGKCMDMPTVEEELCCRGGQDNCLSLEPVSYC' A
#
# COMPACT_ATOMS: atom_id res chain seq x y z
N MET A 1 8.45 24.36 -21.62
CA MET A 1 7.05 24.80 -21.94
C MET A 1 6.11 24.49 -20.76
N ILE A 2 6.33 23.39 -20.04
CA ILE A 2 5.75 23.14 -18.71
C ILE A 2 6.35 24.07 -17.63
N ASP A 3 7.59 24.53 -17.83
CA ASP A 3 8.37 25.28 -16.83
C ASP A 3 7.84 26.68 -16.50
N ASN A 4 6.97 27.26 -17.33
CA ASN A 4 6.33 28.56 -17.09
C ASN A 4 4.85 28.45 -16.70
N LEU A 5 4.39 27.24 -16.40
CA LEU A 5 3.01 27.00 -16.03
C LEU A 5 2.82 27.30 -14.54
N ASP A 6 1.80 28.07 -14.19
CA ASP A 6 1.49 28.30 -12.78
C ASP A 6 0.95 27.01 -12.13
N LEU A 7 1.04 26.96 -10.80
CA LEU A 7 0.71 25.76 -10.02
C LEU A 7 -0.75 25.34 -10.19
N GLU A 8 -1.66 26.29 -10.35
CA GLU A 8 -3.10 26.01 -10.45
C GLU A 8 -3.44 25.45 -11.84
N ALA A 9 -2.87 26.03 -12.90
CA ALA A 9 -2.94 25.47 -14.24
C ALA A 9 -2.34 24.06 -14.30
N MET A 10 -1.21 23.83 -13.63
CA MET A 10 -0.59 22.50 -13.56
C MET A 10 -1.49 21.47 -12.85
N ARG A 11 -2.11 21.82 -11.73
CA ARG A 11 -3.08 20.96 -11.04
C ARG A 11 -4.30 20.63 -11.91
N GLY A 12 -4.80 21.62 -12.64
CA GLY A 12 -5.89 21.42 -13.60
C GLY A 12 -5.54 20.43 -14.70
N LEU A 13 -4.34 20.54 -15.27
CA LEU A 13 -3.86 19.60 -16.28
C LEU A 13 -3.64 18.19 -15.73
N LEU A 14 -3.01 18.07 -14.54
CA LEU A 14 -2.80 16.78 -13.89
C LEU A 14 -4.13 16.07 -13.61
N ARG A 15 -5.15 16.79 -13.15
CA ARG A 15 -6.49 16.23 -12.93
C ARG A 15 -7.10 15.70 -14.23
N ASN A 16 -7.06 16.50 -15.31
CA ASN A 16 -7.57 16.07 -16.62
C ASN A 16 -6.82 14.86 -17.18
N LEU A 17 -5.50 14.78 -16.98
CA LEU A 17 -4.70 13.63 -17.40
C LEU A 17 -5.03 12.38 -16.56
N ALA A 18 -5.18 12.54 -15.25
CA ALA A 18 -5.56 11.47 -14.34
C ALA A 18 -6.94 10.88 -14.66
N GLU A 19 -7.92 11.72 -15.02
CA GLU A 19 -9.24 11.27 -15.46
C GLU A 19 -9.21 10.49 -16.78
N ARG A 20 -8.32 10.88 -17.72
CA ARG A 20 -8.19 10.23 -19.03
C ARG A 20 -7.32 8.98 -19.00
N GLN A 21 -6.34 8.95 -18.10
CA GLN A 21 -5.39 7.86 -17.96
C GLN A 21 -5.12 7.61 -16.46
N PRO A 22 -5.98 6.84 -15.79
CA PRO A 22 -5.90 6.64 -14.33
C PRO A 22 -4.62 5.93 -13.88
N ALA A 23 -3.97 5.17 -14.76
CA ALA A 23 -2.68 4.53 -14.48
C ALA A 23 -1.58 5.53 -14.10
N LEU A 24 -1.62 6.77 -14.61
CA LEU A 24 -0.62 7.80 -14.28
C LEU A 24 -0.61 8.15 -12.79
N ILE A 25 -1.74 8.00 -12.09
CA ILE A 25 -1.80 8.23 -10.63
C ILE A 25 -0.94 7.20 -9.91
N LEU A 26 -0.96 5.94 -10.37
CA LEU A 26 -0.16 4.86 -9.78
C LEU A 26 1.33 5.11 -10.02
N ASP A 27 1.71 5.52 -11.24
CA ASP A 27 3.10 5.87 -11.57
C ASP A 27 3.63 6.99 -10.66
N ILE A 28 2.81 8.03 -10.42
CA ILE A 28 3.15 9.13 -9.50
C ILE A 28 3.25 8.64 -8.05
N TRP A 29 2.35 7.74 -7.64
CA TRP A 29 2.33 7.17 -6.30
C TRP A 29 3.57 6.33 -6.00
N GLU A 30 4.00 5.49 -6.94
CA GLU A 30 5.19 4.64 -6.81
C GLU A 30 6.48 5.44 -6.70
N GLN A 31 6.54 6.62 -7.33
CA GLN A 31 7.68 7.52 -7.28
C GLN A 31 7.78 8.32 -5.97
N GLN A 32 6.73 8.34 -5.15
CA GLN A 32 6.82 8.93 -3.82
C GLN A 32 7.70 8.04 -2.94
N PRO A 33 8.61 8.62 -2.12
CA PRO A 33 9.24 7.86 -1.06
C PRO A 33 8.12 7.30 -0.20
N GLN A 34 7.90 5.98 -0.30
CA GLN A 34 6.94 5.31 0.54
C GLN A 34 7.39 5.61 1.97
N ALA A 35 6.50 6.21 2.76
CA ALA A 35 6.76 6.34 4.19
C ALA A 35 7.21 4.96 4.66
N GLU A 36 8.34 4.90 5.37
CA GLU A 36 8.80 3.66 6.00
C GLU A 36 7.57 3.06 6.68
N GLY A 37 7.12 1.89 6.21
CA GLY A 37 5.93 1.24 6.74
C GLY A 37 6.00 1.23 8.26
N PRO A 38 4.86 1.26 8.96
CA PRO A 38 4.82 1.45 10.41
C PRO A 38 5.93 0.63 11.07
N ALA A 39 6.79 1.31 11.84
CA ALA A 39 7.93 0.70 12.51
C ALA A 39 7.46 -0.62 13.13
N ARG A 40 8.21 -1.71 12.85
CA ARG A 40 7.86 -3.10 13.19
C ARG A 40 7.20 -3.12 14.57
N GLN A 41 5.87 -3.14 14.60
CA GLN A 41 5.14 -3.18 15.85
C GLN A 41 5.46 -4.52 16.51
N GLU A 42 5.49 -4.54 17.84
CA GLU A 42 5.64 -5.81 18.56
C GLU A 42 4.56 -6.78 18.06
N GLN A 43 4.97 -8.02 17.81
CA GLN A 43 4.07 -8.99 17.21
C GLN A 43 2.90 -9.24 18.16
N PRO A 44 1.64 -9.18 17.68
CA PRO A 44 0.50 -9.51 18.53
C PRO A 44 0.61 -10.93 19.08
N HIS A 45 0.17 -11.13 20.32
CA HIS A 45 0.27 -12.42 21.02
C HIS A 45 -0.52 -13.54 20.33
N TRP A 46 -1.54 -13.20 19.54
CA TRP A 46 -2.34 -14.14 18.75
C TRP A 46 -1.72 -14.49 17.38
N CYS A 47 -0.63 -13.82 16.99
CA CYS A 47 0.06 -14.06 15.73
C CYS A 47 0.99 -15.27 15.80
N MET A 48 0.83 -16.21 14.85
CA MET A 48 1.75 -17.35 14.69
C MET A 48 2.62 -17.26 13.43
N CYS A 49 2.25 -16.43 12.45
CA CYS A 49 2.99 -16.31 11.19
C CYS A 49 4.09 -15.23 11.21
N GLY A 50 4.17 -14.43 12.27
CA GLY A 50 5.17 -13.36 12.39
C GLY A 50 4.92 -12.15 11.45
N LYS A 51 3.73 -12.04 10.84
CA LYS A 51 3.40 -10.97 9.88
C LYS A 51 2.07 -10.26 10.14
N CYS A 52 1.37 -10.59 11.23
CA CYS A 52 0.15 -9.87 11.61
C CYS A 52 0.50 -8.55 12.32
N MET A 53 -0.40 -7.59 12.19
CA MET A 53 -0.40 -6.31 12.90
C MET A 53 -1.54 -6.27 13.93
N ASP A 54 -1.47 -5.34 14.88
CA ASP A 54 -2.52 -5.19 15.88
C ASP A 54 -3.83 -4.74 15.24
N MET A 55 -4.96 -5.25 15.75
CA MET A 55 -6.28 -5.01 15.18
C MET A 55 -7.19 -4.30 16.18
N PRO A 56 -8.09 -3.41 15.72
CA PRO A 56 -8.90 -2.60 16.63
C PRO A 56 -9.98 -3.41 17.36
N THR A 57 -10.38 -4.57 16.81
CA THR A 57 -11.38 -5.46 17.42
C THR A 57 -10.90 -6.92 17.47
N VAL A 58 -11.41 -7.67 18.46
CA VAL A 58 -11.08 -9.09 18.66
C VAL A 58 -11.54 -9.97 17.49
N GLU A 59 -12.63 -9.58 16.82
CA GLU A 59 -13.18 -10.29 15.65
C GLU A 59 -12.21 -10.25 14.45
N GLU A 60 -11.36 -9.22 14.40
CA GLU A 60 -10.35 -9.02 13.35
C GLU A 60 -9.00 -9.65 13.69
N GLU A 61 -8.79 -10.18 14.90
CA GLU A 61 -7.57 -10.86 15.36
C GLU A 61 -7.39 -12.25 14.71
N LEU A 62 -7.31 -12.28 13.38
CA LEU A 62 -7.20 -13.49 12.59
C LEU A 62 -5.79 -13.67 12.03
N CYS A 63 -5.17 -14.80 12.36
CA CYS A 63 -3.88 -15.22 11.82
C CYS A 63 -4.06 -16.35 10.80
N CYS A 64 -3.28 -16.33 9.70
CA CYS A 64 -3.25 -17.39 8.70
C CYS A 64 -2.62 -18.71 9.18
N ARG A 65 -1.92 -18.68 10.33
CA ARG A 65 -1.34 -19.85 11.04
C ARG A 65 -0.25 -20.64 10.31
N GLY A 66 0.25 -20.20 9.16
CA GLY A 66 1.26 -20.93 8.38
C GLY A 66 2.70 -20.97 8.95
N GLY A 67 2.94 -20.45 10.17
CA GLY A 67 4.30 -20.25 10.68
C GLY A 67 5.05 -19.14 9.93
N GLN A 68 6.31 -18.89 10.29
CA GLN A 68 7.08 -17.75 9.76
C GLN A 68 7.33 -17.85 8.25
N ASP A 69 7.59 -19.06 7.74
CA ASP A 69 7.97 -19.28 6.34
C ASP A 69 6.80 -19.60 5.41
N ASN A 70 5.61 -19.96 5.95
CA ASN A 70 4.42 -20.27 5.13
C ASN A 70 3.26 -19.30 5.39
N CYS A 71 3.57 -18.03 5.68
CA CYS A 71 2.54 -17.01 5.75
C CYS A 71 1.89 -16.84 4.36
N LEU A 72 0.55 -16.81 4.29
CA LEU A 72 -0.19 -16.59 3.04
C LEU A 72 0.23 -15.32 2.28
N SER A 73 0.77 -14.30 2.96
CA SER A 73 1.29 -13.10 2.30
C SER A 73 2.59 -13.31 1.52
N LEU A 74 3.23 -14.47 1.67
CA LEU A 74 4.39 -14.89 0.87
C LEU A 74 3.97 -15.68 -0.38
N GLU A 75 2.72 -16.14 -0.45
CA GLU A 75 2.24 -16.89 -1.60
C GLU A 75 2.03 -15.96 -2.81
N PRO A 76 2.40 -16.40 -4.02
CA PRO A 76 2.14 -15.63 -5.23
C PRO A 76 0.63 -15.53 -5.47
N VAL A 77 0.16 -14.34 -5.85
CA VAL A 77 -1.24 -14.15 -6.26
C VAL A 77 -1.45 -14.90 -7.58
N SER A 78 -2.20 -16.00 -7.57
CA SER A 78 -2.59 -16.68 -8.81
C SER A 78 -3.74 -15.91 -9.47
N TYR A 79 -3.47 -15.31 -10.63
CA TYR A 79 -4.54 -14.81 -11.50
C TYR A 79 -5.11 -16.00 -12.28
N CYS A 80 -6.41 -16.25 -12.13
CA CYS A 80 -7.19 -17.15 -12.98
C CYS A 80 -7.74 -16.40 -14.19
#